data_AF-A0A852RDU3-F1
#
_entry.id   AF-A0A852RDU3-F1
#
_cell.length_a   1.000
_cell.length_b   1.000
_cell.length_c   1.000
_cell.angle_alpha   90.00
_cell.angle_beta   90.00
_cell.angle_gamma   90.00
#
_symmetry.space_group_name_H-M   'P 1'
#
loop_
_entity.id
_entity.type
_entity.pdbx_description
1 polymer ?
#
loop_
_entity_poly.entity_id
_entity_poly.type
_entity_poly.pdbx_seq_one_letter_code
_entity_poly.pdbx_strand_id
1 'polypeptide(L)' 'MHASVGDRLVVEAHTDSQRRREAEVLEVRGQDGGPPYLVRWEDGHESLAFPGPDAHVVPAQS' A
#
# COMPACT_ATOMS: atom_id res chain seq x y z
N MET A 1 -2.71 -6.73 -8.69
CA MET A 1 -3.21 -5.71 -7.74
C MET A 1 -3.15 -4.37 -8.44
N HIS A 2 -4.23 -3.58 -8.42
CA HIS A 2 -4.25 -2.20 -8.91
C HIS A 2 -4.67 -1.26 -7.78
N ALA A 3 -4.16 -0.02 -7.80
CA ALA A 3 -4.49 1.04 -6.85
C ALA A 3 -4.67 2.38 -7.57
N SER A 4 -5.33 3.32 -6.90
CA SER A 4 -5.42 4.73 -7.25
C SER A 4 -4.75 5.59 -6.17
N VAL A 5 -4.40 6.83 -6.52
CA VAL A 5 -3.94 7.81 -5.54
C VAL A 5 -5.04 8.07 -4.50
N GLY A 6 -4.67 8.04 -3.22
CA GLY A 6 -5.56 8.17 -2.08
C GLY A 6 -6.00 6.83 -1.48
N ASP A 7 -5.89 5.72 -2.22
CA ASP A 7 -6.21 4.40 -1.68
C ASP A 7 -5.23 3.99 -0.57
N ARG A 8 -5.64 3.04 0.28
CA ARG A 8 -4.81 2.54 1.38
C ARG A 8 -4.27 1.15 1.03
N LEU A 9 -2.96 1.05 0.92
CA LEU A 9 -2.26 -0.23 0.83
C LEU A 9 -2.17 -0.85 2.22
N VAL A 10 -2.73 -2.05 2.38
CA VAL A 10 -2.67 -2.83 3.61
C VAL A 10 -1.78 -4.03 3.36
N VAL A 11 -0.76 -4.22 4.18
CA VAL A 11 0.10 -5.40 4.18
C VAL A 11 -0.23 -6.20 5.43
N GLU A 12 -0.78 -7.40 5.23
CA GLU A 12 -1.11 -8.30 6.32
C GLU A 12 0.14 -8.89 6.96
N ALA A 13 0.07 -9.12 8.27
CA ALA A 13 1.16 -9.75 8.99
C ALA A 13 1.00 -11.28 8.94
N HIS A 14 2.06 -11.98 8.57
CA HIS A 14 2.06 -13.45 8.56
C HIS A 14 2.18 -14.09 9.97
N THR A 15 2.51 -13.31 10.99
CA THR A 15 2.79 -13.83 12.35
C THR A 15 2.49 -12.75 13.38
N ASP A 16 2.11 -13.14 14.60
CA ASP A 16 1.79 -12.26 15.75
C ASP A 16 2.90 -11.23 16.08
N SER A 17 4.14 -11.54 15.70
CA SER A 17 5.30 -10.64 15.87
C SER A 17 5.42 -9.54 14.82
N GLN A 18 4.72 -9.65 13.68
CA GLN A 18 4.67 -8.60 12.67
C GLN A 18 3.36 -7.83 12.84
N ARG A 19 3.41 -6.50 12.88
CA ARG A 19 2.18 -5.71 12.87
C ARG A 19 1.70 -5.57 11.43
N ARG A 20 0.38 -5.67 11.23
CA ARG A 20 -0.29 -5.16 10.03
C ARG A 20 0.23 -3.74 9.77
N ARG A 21 0.68 -3.47 8.54
CA ARG A 21 1.16 -2.15 8.15
C ARG A 21 0.23 -1.58 7.11
N GLU A 22 -0.08 -0.31 7.25
CA GLU A 22 -0.95 0.41 6.34
C GLU A 22 -0.23 1.64 5.81
N ALA A 23 -0.49 1.97 4.56
CA ALA A 23 0.07 3.14 3.91
C ALA A 23 -0.92 3.76 2.93
N GLU A 24 -0.93 5.09 2.84
CA GLU A 24 -1.68 5.83 1.82
C GLU A 24 -0.89 5.81 0.50
N VAL A 25 -1.54 5.49 -0.60
CA VAL A 25 -0.95 5.54 -1.94
C VAL A 25 -0.91 6.99 -2.41
N LEU A 26 0.30 7.54 -2.48
CA LEU A 26 0.54 8.91 -2.93
C LEU A 26 0.68 8.98 -4.46
N GLU A 27 1.30 7.97 -5.07
CA GLU A 27 1.46 7.87 -6.51
C GLU A 27 1.42 6.41 -6.99
N VAL A 28 0.88 6.20 -8.18
CA VAL A 28 0.90 4.89 -8.85
C VAL A 28 1.87 4.96 -10.02
N ARG A 29 2.96 4.19 -9.94
CA ARG A 29 4.07 4.27 -10.91
C ARG A 29 4.20 3.05 -11.81
N GLY A 30 3.49 1.96 -11.51
CA GLY A 30 3.39 0.83 -12.42
C GLY A 30 2.37 1.06 -13.53
N GLN A 31 2.52 0.27 -14.59
CA GLN A 31 1.63 0.34 -15.74
C GLN A 31 0.21 -0.08 -15.35
N ASP A 32 -0.80 0.53 -15.97
CA ASP A 32 -2.23 0.20 -15.81
C ASP A 32 -2.75 0.22 -14.35
N GLY A 33 -2.10 0.99 -13.46
CA GLY A 33 -2.46 1.06 -12.04
C GLY A 33 -1.75 0.03 -11.15
N GLY A 34 -0.80 -0.73 -11.71
CA GLY A 34 0.00 -1.72 -11.01
C GLY A 34 1.15 -1.13 -10.16
N PRO A 35 1.83 -1.95 -9.36
CA PRO A 35 2.99 -1.54 -8.58
C PRO A 35 4.22 -1.25 -9.47
N PRO A 36 5.21 -0.48 -8.98
CA PRO A 36 5.33 0.04 -7.62
C PRO A 36 4.43 1.23 -7.31
N TYR A 37 4.11 1.38 -6.02
CA TYR A 37 3.36 2.51 -5.49
C TYR A 37 4.27 3.37 -4.63
N LEU A 38 4.24 4.70 -4.78
CA LEU A 38 4.78 5.56 -3.73
C LEU A 38 3.73 5.64 -2.63
N VAL A 39 4.10 5.27 -1.41
CA VAL A 39 3.18 5.25 -0.28
C VAL A 39 3.74 6.01 0.91
N ARG A 40 2.84 6.53 1.75
CA ARG A 40 3.14 7.10 3.06
C ARG A 40 2.63 6.19 4.16
N TRP A 41 3.55 5.66 4.97
CA TRP A 41 3.22 4.82 6.13
C TRP A 41 2.63 5.65 7.28
N GLU A 42 1.99 4.98 8.23
CA GLU A 42 1.40 5.65 9.41
C GLU A 42 2.42 6.37 10.31
N ASP A 43 3.69 5.98 10.27
CA ASP A 43 4.79 6.68 10.95
C ASP A 43 5.25 7.95 10.21
N GLY A 44 4.67 8.25 9.05
CA GLY A 44 4.96 9.41 8.21
C GLY A 44 6.07 9.19 7.20
N HIS A 45 6.79 8.07 7.24
CA HIS A 45 7.81 7.75 6.24
C HIS A 45 7.20 7.44 4.88
N GLU A 46 7.84 7.93 3.82
CA GLU A 46 7.46 7.69 2.44
C GLU A 46 8.43 6.71 1.78
N SER A 47 7.91 5.73 1.04
CA SER A 47 8.76 4.76 0.34
C SER A 47 8.06 4.15 -0.86
N LEU A 48 8.82 3.59 -1.79
CA LEU A 48 8.25 2.73 -2.84
C LEU A 48 7.85 1.38 -2.26
N ALA A 49 6.57 1.04 -2.39
CA ALA A 49 6.01 -0.25 -2.02
C ALA A 49 5.91 -1.16 -3.24
N PHE A 50 6.42 -2.39 -3.07
CA PHE A 50 6.30 -3.50 -4.01
C PHE A 50 5.46 -4.59 -3.31
N PRO A 51 4.12 -4.47 -3.34
CA PRO A 51 3.25 -5.37 -2.59
C PRO A 51 3.38 -6.82 -3.04
N GLY A 52 3.53 -7.70 -2.06
CA GLY A 52 3.48 -9.15 -2.22
C GLY A 52 2.05 -9.70 -2.20
N PRO A 53 1.88 -11.03 -2.18
CA PRO A 53 0.57 -11.68 -2.20
C PRO A 53 -0.31 -11.38 -0.98
N ASP A 54 0.29 -10.99 0.14
CA ASP A 54 -0.40 -10.71 1.42
C ASP A 54 -0.76 -9.24 1.58
N ALA A 55 -0.63 -8.47 0.51
CA ALA A 55 -1.08 -7.09 0.46
C ALA A 55 -2.42 -7.00 -0.26
N HIS A 56 -3.22 -6.02 0.11
CA HIS A 56 -4.44 -5.65 -0.59
C HIS A 56 -4.64 -4.14 -0.54
N VAL A 57 -5.46 -3.62 -1.46
CA VAL A 57 -5.77 -2.19 -1.57
C VAL A 57 -7.18 -1.98 -1.06
N VAL A 58 -7.34 -1.02 -0.16
CA VAL A 58 -8.63 -0.55 0.33
C VAL A 58 -8.92 0.81 -0.33
N PRO A 59 -10.07 0.98 -1.02
CA PRO A 59 -10.43 2.25 -1.63
C PRO A 59 -10.48 3.39 -0.61
N ALA A 60 -10.05 4.58 -1.01
CA ALA A 60 -10.30 5.78 -0.21
C ALA A 60 -11.82 5.95 0.01
N GLN A 61 -12.26 6.03 1.26
CA GLN A 61 -13.67 6.33 1.54
C GLN A 61 -13.92 7.80 1.22
N SER A 62 -14.68 8.05 0.16
CA SER A 62 -15.09 9.36 -0.34
C SER A 62 -16.03 10.11 0.59
#